data_AF-A0A848LH72-F1
#
_entry.id   AF-A0A848LH72-F1
#
_cell.length_a   1.000
_cell.length_b   1.000
_cell.length_c   1.000
_cell.angle_alpha   90.00
_cell.angle_beta   90.00
_cell.angle_gamma   90.00
#
_symmetry.space_group_name_H-M   'P 1'
#
loop_
_entity.id
_entity.type
_entity.pdbx_description
1 polymer ?
#
loop_
_entity_poly.entity_id
_entity_poly.type
_entity_poly.pdbx_seq_one_letter_code
_entity_poly.pdbx_strand_id
1 'polypeptide(L)'
;MPDTLDPQSSPPHAEPPRGLGPLLLLLTTWLLPAALAGVLRAALKLPLWVGAVLGAALALAVTWKALAARRVWPTHGLLAGVQALYLAVALGVTWRMLGISVMGGLVSLGGGDAGNHVALRAEFLTHSPGIYQGFTFFHTLTHLLERLLGLDTFASFRAAFYLVPGVLAVALVVGLEAAVGRLSRSGRAAVVAQVAMLAATAFAWPFLLLRLLHYHQGEGFYAHLFGLVPLALAWLAYALPASAWARCFALAVFTVFYRYTYGLNLGDFLFTCGVLVALEGTASLGRRYRPWAWLVALALLGAAAYAYWRLLPLAHSGGGFVPHAHERALRVQSWAVAGLLVVRFLIPRGDGVERRLLDFALLFAGVNAAVQLAYFQAKLPVDYYILKYGLHALVLLLGAAMLVASARFGALLAWKAQAPRARAWSVALAVLVAVLLVEVTRGWGRSFKAYTPSYEERVRGQPPFTMNDALEDRESIALIRRVLRDSGKRFGGLLTSSWPRLNFSNAALGWQPADWAGGNGHWSVFENGAVKEGPGTCVFWEASAADWETYRRLATDFPRLEASVQRLHALPGRVCQEHPAPWVPGGTRTLCYRCD
;
A
#
# COMPACT_ATOMS: atom_id res chain seq x y z
N MET A 1 -70.11 -7.37 -19.29
CA MET A 1 -68.88 -8.10 -18.90
C MET A 1 -67.70 -7.29 -19.37
N PRO A 2 -66.89 -6.67 -18.49
CA PRO A 2 -65.64 -6.05 -18.88
C PRO A 2 -64.49 -7.07 -18.80
N ASP A 3 -63.67 -7.09 -19.85
CA ASP A 3 -62.48 -7.92 -19.99
C ASP A 3 -61.50 -7.71 -18.83
N THR A 4 -61.25 -8.77 -18.09
CA THR A 4 -60.13 -8.89 -17.15
C THR A 4 -58.84 -8.96 -17.94
N LEU A 5 -58.17 -7.83 -18.11
CA LEU A 5 -56.79 -7.75 -18.57
C LEU A 5 -55.90 -8.48 -17.57
N ASP A 6 -55.39 -9.65 -17.95
CA ASP A 6 -54.35 -10.35 -17.22
C ASP A 6 -53.16 -9.40 -16.97
N PRO A 7 -52.63 -9.33 -15.73
CA PRO A 7 -51.43 -8.56 -15.46
C PRO A 7 -50.27 -9.19 -16.24
N GLN A 8 -49.83 -8.50 -17.30
CA GLN A 8 -48.62 -8.84 -18.04
C GLN A 8 -47.49 -9.08 -17.05
N SER A 9 -47.03 -10.34 -16.97
CA SER A 9 -45.86 -10.73 -16.21
C SER A 9 -44.68 -9.89 -16.68
N SER A 10 -44.17 -9.01 -15.82
CA SER A 10 -42.96 -8.25 -16.06
C SER A 10 -41.86 -9.18 -16.60
N PRO A 11 -41.22 -8.86 -17.74
CA PRO A 11 -40.20 -9.74 -18.31
C PRO A 11 -39.11 -10.03 -17.27
N PRO A 12 -38.55 -11.26 -17.24
CA PRO A 12 -37.52 -11.63 -16.28
C PRO A 12 -36.37 -10.63 -16.37
N HIS A 13 -36.03 -10.01 -15.24
CA HIS A 13 -34.92 -9.06 -15.16
C HIS A 13 -33.64 -9.75 -15.61
N ALA A 14 -33.12 -9.36 -16.78
CA ALA A 14 -31.87 -9.89 -17.30
C ALA A 14 -30.74 -9.72 -16.27
N GLU A 15 -30.02 -10.80 -15.98
CA GLU A 15 -28.86 -10.76 -15.09
C GLU A 15 -27.82 -9.77 -15.63
N PRO A 16 -27.19 -8.95 -14.78
CA PRO A 16 -26.14 -8.05 -15.22
C PRO A 16 -24.94 -8.83 -15.81
N PRO A 17 -24.28 -8.31 -16.85
CA PRO A 17 -23.10 -8.92 -17.44
C PRO A 17 -21.98 -9.01 -16.41
N ARG A 18 -21.31 -10.17 -16.32
CA ARG A 18 -20.19 -10.41 -15.39
C ARG A 18 -18.89 -10.67 -16.14
N GLY A 19 -17.81 -10.09 -15.64
CA GLY A 19 -16.45 -10.32 -16.08
C GLY A 19 -15.66 -11.20 -15.11
N LEU A 20 -14.36 -10.94 -15.00
CA LEU A 20 -13.43 -11.56 -14.07
C LEU A 20 -13.50 -10.97 -12.65
N GLY A 21 -14.17 -9.83 -12.45
CA GLY A 21 -14.21 -9.13 -11.15
C GLY A 21 -14.45 -10.05 -9.95
N PRO A 22 -15.53 -10.85 -9.92
CA PRO A 22 -15.79 -11.76 -8.80
C PRO A 22 -14.67 -12.77 -8.53
N LEU A 23 -14.07 -13.34 -9.58
CA LEU A 23 -12.93 -14.26 -9.45
C LEU A 23 -11.70 -13.55 -8.88
N LEU A 24 -11.41 -12.33 -9.34
CA LEU A 24 -10.30 -11.53 -8.85
C LEU A 24 -10.48 -11.15 -7.37
N LEU A 25 -11.71 -10.83 -6.96
CA LEU A 25 -12.02 -10.57 -5.55
C LEU A 25 -11.78 -11.82 -4.69
N LEU A 26 -12.12 -13.01 -5.20
CA LEU A 26 -11.84 -14.27 -4.50
C LEU A 26 -10.33 -14.49 -4.29
N LEU A 27 -9.48 -14.10 -5.25
CA LEU A 27 -8.03 -14.19 -5.09
C LEU A 27 -7.52 -13.39 -3.90
N THR A 28 -8.16 -12.25 -3.57
CA THR A 28 -7.78 -11.44 -2.40
C THR A 28 -8.09 -12.12 -1.06
N THR A 29 -8.96 -13.14 -1.04
CA THR A 29 -9.24 -13.90 0.19
C THR A 29 -8.04 -14.74 0.63
N TRP A 30 -7.10 -15.04 -0.27
CA TRP A 30 -5.85 -15.73 0.05
C TRP A 30 -4.85 -14.87 0.83
N LEU A 31 -5.21 -13.63 1.17
CA LEU A 31 -4.49 -12.82 2.15
C LEU A 31 -4.92 -13.13 3.60
N LEU A 32 -6.05 -13.82 3.79
CA LEU A 32 -6.57 -14.19 5.11
C LEU A 32 -5.61 -15.02 5.97
N PRO A 33 -4.83 -15.99 5.44
CA PRO A 33 -3.85 -16.71 6.23
C PRO A 33 -2.86 -15.78 6.94
N ALA A 34 -2.29 -14.81 6.21
CA ALA A 34 -1.38 -13.83 6.79
C ALA A 34 -2.11 -12.88 7.74
N ALA A 35 -3.28 -12.37 7.35
CA ALA A 35 -4.06 -11.43 8.16
C ALA A 35 -4.45 -12.05 9.52
N LEU A 36 -5.03 -13.26 9.52
CA LEU A 36 -5.42 -13.93 10.76
C LEU A 36 -4.23 -14.42 11.57
N ALA A 37 -3.12 -14.85 10.95
CA ALA A 37 -1.89 -15.15 11.68
C ALA A 37 -1.39 -13.93 12.48
N GLY A 38 -1.40 -12.74 11.86
CA GLY A 38 -1.00 -11.50 12.51
C GLY A 38 -1.96 -11.11 13.64
N VAL A 39 -3.25 -11.07 13.35
CA VAL A 39 -4.30 -10.69 14.32
C VAL A 39 -4.29 -11.61 15.53
N LEU A 40 -4.33 -12.94 15.34
CA LEU A 40 -4.43 -13.87 16.45
C LEU A 40 -3.15 -13.92 17.29
N ARG A 41 -1.98 -13.77 16.68
CA ARG A 41 -0.73 -13.64 17.43
C ARG A 41 -0.69 -12.35 18.23
N ALA A 42 -0.98 -11.20 17.61
CA ALA A 42 -0.89 -9.91 18.28
C ALA A 42 -1.95 -9.76 19.38
N ALA A 43 -3.18 -10.21 19.14
CA ALA A 43 -4.31 -10.07 20.07
C ALA A 43 -4.32 -11.12 21.18
N LEU A 44 -4.05 -12.39 20.82
CA LEU A 44 -4.27 -13.55 21.69
C LEU A 44 -2.97 -14.28 22.03
N LYS A 45 -1.81 -13.79 21.58
CA LYS A 45 -0.49 -14.43 21.75
C LYS A 45 -0.41 -15.86 21.20
N LEU A 46 -1.30 -16.21 20.26
CA LEU A 46 -1.32 -17.53 19.66
C LEU A 46 -0.14 -17.72 18.67
N PRO A 47 0.31 -18.97 18.46
CA PRO A 47 1.26 -19.27 17.40
C PRO A 47 0.73 -18.87 16.02
N LEU A 48 1.62 -18.41 15.13
CA LEU A 48 1.24 -17.94 13.78
C LEU A 48 0.50 -19.00 12.95
N TRP A 49 0.92 -20.26 13.09
CA TRP A 49 0.34 -21.36 12.33
C TRP A 49 -1.15 -21.53 12.63
N VAL A 50 -1.61 -21.22 13.85
CA VAL A 50 -3.03 -21.31 14.21
C VAL A 50 -3.85 -20.35 13.35
N GLY A 51 -3.45 -19.08 13.30
CA GLY A 51 -4.13 -18.09 12.47
C GLY A 51 -3.96 -18.33 10.98
N ALA A 52 -2.81 -18.84 10.54
CA ALA A 52 -2.58 -19.21 9.14
C ALA A 52 -3.51 -20.35 8.70
N VAL A 53 -3.67 -21.40 9.51
CA VAL A 53 -4.57 -22.53 9.23
C VAL A 53 -6.02 -22.07 9.23
N LEU A 54 -6.45 -21.31 10.24
CA LEU A 54 -7.82 -20.77 10.28
C LEU A 54 -8.11 -19.85 9.09
N GLY A 55 -7.16 -19.00 8.72
CA GLY A 55 -7.29 -18.11 7.56
C GLY A 55 -7.33 -18.87 6.25
N ALA A 56 -6.52 -19.92 6.10
CA ALA A 56 -6.54 -20.78 4.93
C ALA A 56 -7.85 -21.57 4.82
N ALA A 57 -8.34 -22.12 5.94
CA ALA A 57 -9.62 -22.81 5.99
C ALA A 57 -10.79 -21.88 5.61
N LEU A 58 -10.79 -20.65 6.13
CA LEU A 58 -11.80 -19.64 5.77
C LEU A 58 -11.71 -19.23 4.30
N ALA A 59 -10.50 -18.95 3.79
CA ALA A 59 -10.28 -18.60 2.39
C ALA A 59 -10.75 -19.74 1.47
N LEU A 60 -10.42 -20.99 1.79
CA LEU A 60 -10.83 -22.17 1.05
C LEU A 60 -12.35 -22.34 1.09
N ALA A 61 -12.98 -22.21 2.26
CA ALA A 61 -14.43 -22.34 2.40
C ALA A 61 -15.18 -21.27 1.59
N VAL A 62 -14.73 -20.01 1.65
CA VAL A 62 -15.31 -18.90 0.87
C VAL A 62 -15.12 -19.14 -0.63
N THR A 63 -13.91 -19.52 -1.04
CA THR A 63 -13.57 -19.78 -2.45
C THR A 63 -14.37 -20.95 -3.00
N TRP A 64 -14.40 -22.07 -2.28
CA TRP A 64 -15.17 -23.25 -2.63
C TRP A 64 -16.65 -22.93 -2.78
N LYS A 65 -17.26 -22.29 -1.77
CA LYS A 65 -18.68 -21.93 -1.80
C LYS A 65 -19.01 -21.01 -2.98
N ALA A 66 -18.15 -20.04 -3.25
CA ALA A 66 -18.35 -19.09 -4.35
C ALA A 66 -18.22 -19.75 -5.73
N LEU A 67 -17.22 -20.61 -5.92
CA LEU A 67 -17.02 -21.37 -7.17
C LEU A 67 -18.12 -22.42 -7.39
N ALA A 68 -18.51 -23.15 -6.35
CA ALA A 68 -19.58 -24.15 -6.39
C ALA A 68 -20.93 -23.53 -6.75
N ALA A 69 -21.20 -22.31 -6.29
CA ALA A 69 -22.42 -21.58 -6.66
C ALA A 69 -22.47 -21.20 -8.16
N ARG A 70 -21.36 -21.34 -8.91
CA ARG A 70 -21.14 -20.89 -10.29
C ARG A 70 -21.43 -19.41 -10.59
N ARG A 71 -21.88 -18.64 -9.59
CA ARG A 71 -22.23 -17.21 -9.70
C ARG A 71 -21.03 -16.28 -9.89
N VAL A 72 -19.81 -16.79 -9.76
CA VAL A 72 -18.59 -15.99 -9.92
C VAL A 72 -17.97 -16.13 -11.31
N TRP A 73 -18.42 -17.08 -12.12
CA TRP A 73 -17.89 -17.25 -13.47
C TRP A 73 -18.32 -16.12 -14.41
N PRO A 74 -17.43 -15.68 -15.32
CA PRO A 74 -17.75 -14.63 -16.27
C PRO A 74 -18.89 -15.07 -17.19
N THR A 75 -19.88 -14.19 -17.37
CA THR A 75 -20.98 -14.40 -18.34
C THR A 75 -20.78 -13.60 -19.61
N HIS A 76 -19.80 -12.69 -19.66
CA HIS A 76 -19.55 -11.81 -20.79
C HIS A 76 -18.07 -11.81 -21.20
N GLY A 77 -17.73 -12.62 -22.21
CA GLY A 77 -16.33 -12.87 -22.62
C GLY A 77 -15.53 -11.61 -22.97
N LEU A 78 -16.12 -10.66 -23.71
CA LEU A 78 -15.43 -9.40 -24.05
C LEU A 78 -15.12 -8.54 -22.81
N LEU A 79 -15.99 -8.57 -21.79
CA LEU A 79 -15.77 -7.83 -20.56
C LEU A 79 -14.61 -8.45 -19.77
N ALA A 80 -14.61 -9.77 -19.66
CA ALA A 80 -13.51 -10.53 -19.07
C ALA A 80 -12.18 -10.26 -19.79
N GLY A 81 -12.17 -10.25 -21.13
CA GLY A 81 -10.98 -9.94 -21.92
C GLY A 81 -10.42 -8.53 -21.66
N VAL A 82 -11.28 -7.51 -21.62
CA VAL A 82 -10.86 -6.13 -21.32
C VAL A 82 -10.34 -6.01 -19.88
N GLN A 83 -10.94 -6.70 -18.91
CA GLN A 83 -10.46 -6.69 -17.52
C GLN A 83 -9.12 -7.43 -17.37
N ALA A 84 -8.90 -8.51 -18.10
CA ALA A 84 -7.60 -9.18 -18.15
C ALA A 84 -6.53 -8.25 -18.75
N LEU A 85 -6.86 -7.58 -19.87
CA LEU A 85 -5.99 -6.57 -20.48
C LEU A 85 -5.69 -5.42 -19.51
N TYR A 86 -6.70 -4.93 -18.80
CA TYR A 86 -6.54 -3.91 -17.77
C TYR A 86 -5.52 -4.32 -16.71
N LEU A 87 -5.65 -5.51 -16.13
CA LEU A 87 -4.72 -6.00 -15.13
C LEU A 87 -3.31 -6.17 -15.70
N ALA A 88 -3.20 -6.73 -16.91
CA ALA A 88 -1.91 -6.89 -17.58
C ALA A 88 -1.21 -5.55 -17.82
N VAL A 89 -1.96 -4.52 -18.24
CA VAL A 89 -1.42 -3.16 -18.41
C VAL A 89 -1.06 -2.52 -17.08
N ALA A 90 -1.94 -2.58 -16.07
CA ALA A 90 -1.68 -1.98 -14.76
C ALA A 90 -0.44 -2.59 -14.09
N LEU A 91 -0.34 -3.93 -14.10
CA LEU A 91 0.80 -4.65 -13.54
C LEU A 91 2.05 -4.48 -14.41
N GLY A 92 1.92 -4.53 -15.74
CA GLY A 92 3.03 -4.36 -16.68
C GLY A 92 3.64 -2.97 -16.62
N VAL A 93 2.82 -1.92 -16.54
CA VAL A 93 3.28 -0.53 -16.35
C VAL A 93 3.92 -0.37 -14.97
N THR A 94 3.30 -0.90 -13.91
CA THR A 94 3.88 -0.89 -12.56
C THR A 94 5.25 -1.57 -12.54
N TRP A 95 5.37 -2.76 -13.13
CA TRP A 95 6.62 -3.51 -13.20
C TRP A 95 7.65 -2.79 -14.07
N ARG A 96 7.26 -2.26 -15.23
CA ARG A 96 8.17 -1.52 -16.10
C ARG A 96 8.73 -0.27 -15.43
N MET A 97 7.90 0.49 -14.73
CA MET A 97 8.29 1.78 -14.16
C MET A 97 8.92 1.68 -12.77
N LEU A 98 8.56 0.65 -11.99
CA LEU A 98 9.08 0.46 -10.63
C LEU A 98 10.03 -0.73 -10.49
N GLY A 99 10.02 -1.70 -11.40
CA GLY A 99 10.73 -2.98 -11.32
C GLY A 99 12.21 -2.99 -11.65
N ILE A 100 12.84 -1.82 -11.78
CA ILE A 100 14.27 -1.61 -12.07
C ILE A 100 15.16 -2.84 -11.80
N SER A 101 15.45 -3.57 -12.88
CA SER A 101 16.05 -4.92 -12.78
C SER A 101 17.44 -4.89 -12.17
N VAL A 102 18.24 -3.87 -12.49
CA VAL A 102 19.61 -3.71 -11.99
C VAL A 102 19.72 -3.51 -10.47
N MET A 103 18.62 -3.09 -9.81
CA MET A 103 18.52 -2.98 -8.34
C MET A 103 17.55 -4.02 -7.76
N GLY A 104 17.16 -5.03 -8.54
CA GLY A 104 16.22 -6.07 -8.09
C GLY A 104 14.78 -5.61 -7.85
N GLY A 105 14.43 -4.35 -8.16
CA GLY A 105 13.06 -3.80 -8.07
C GLY A 105 12.73 -3.02 -6.79
N LEU A 106 13.59 -3.03 -5.77
CA LEU A 106 13.45 -2.17 -4.58
C LEU A 106 14.64 -1.20 -4.50
N VAL A 107 14.32 0.09 -4.51
CA VAL A 107 15.31 1.17 -4.42
C VAL A 107 15.28 1.81 -3.04
N SER A 108 16.31 2.58 -2.69
CA SER A 108 16.28 3.51 -1.58
C SER A 108 16.53 4.94 -2.07
N LEU A 109 15.90 5.90 -1.39
CA LEU A 109 16.13 7.34 -1.54
C LEU A 109 16.88 7.94 -0.33
N GLY A 110 17.40 7.08 0.56
CA GLY A 110 18.03 7.50 1.80
C GLY A 110 17.25 7.13 3.06
N GLY A 111 15.99 6.69 2.95
CA GLY A 111 15.18 6.21 4.08
C GLY A 111 15.55 4.78 4.50
N GLY A 112 15.65 4.53 5.80
CA GLY A 112 16.18 3.30 6.41
C GLY A 112 15.15 2.46 7.16
N ASP A 113 13.87 2.81 7.05
CA ASP A 113 12.75 2.11 7.71
C ASP A 113 12.60 0.67 7.23
N ALA A 114 13.13 0.35 6.06
CA ALA A 114 13.14 -1.01 5.53
C ALA A 114 13.82 -1.99 6.50
N GLY A 115 15.00 -1.63 7.04
CA GLY A 115 15.72 -2.46 8.02
C GLY A 115 14.98 -2.57 9.34
N ASN A 116 14.33 -1.48 9.79
CA ASN A 116 13.44 -1.50 10.96
C ASN A 116 12.35 -2.55 10.80
N HIS A 117 11.70 -2.60 9.63
CA HIS A 117 10.65 -3.59 9.39
C HIS A 117 11.14 -5.04 9.34
N VAL A 118 12.40 -5.28 8.93
CA VAL A 118 12.99 -6.63 9.00
C VAL A 118 13.23 -7.03 10.46
N ALA A 119 13.78 -6.13 11.28
CA ALA A 119 14.03 -6.39 12.70
C ALA A 119 12.73 -6.55 13.50
N LEU A 120 11.77 -5.64 13.31
CA LEU A 120 10.42 -5.71 13.90
C LEU A 120 9.71 -7.01 13.52
N ARG A 121 9.86 -7.47 12.28
CA ARG A 121 9.34 -8.78 11.86
C ARG A 121 9.99 -9.89 12.67
N ALA A 122 11.31 -9.97 12.72
CA ALA A 122 11.99 -11.03 13.47
C ALA A 122 11.54 -11.06 14.93
N GLU A 123 11.49 -9.90 15.59
CA GLU A 123 11.09 -9.75 16.99
C GLU A 123 9.62 -10.11 17.22
N PHE A 124 8.72 -9.69 16.31
CA PHE A 124 7.32 -10.08 16.34
C PHE A 124 7.16 -11.59 16.26
N LEU A 125 7.87 -12.24 15.34
CA LEU A 125 7.77 -13.69 15.10
C LEU A 125 8.31 -14.52 16.25
N THR A 126 9.27 -14.00 17.03
CA THR A 126 10.05 -14.78 18.00
C THR A 126 9.78 -14.42 19.45
N HIS A 127 9.75 -13.13 19.82
CA HIS A 127 9.83 -12.71 21.23
C HIS A 127 8.63 -11.87 21.68
N SER A 128 8.14 -10.93 20.86
CA SER A 128 7.20 -9.89 21.32
C SER A 128 5.99 -9.75 20.40
N PRO A 129 4.86 -10.44 20.69
CA PRO A 129 3.62 -10.33 19.90
C PRO A 129 3.03 -8.91 19.85
N GLY A 130 3.35 -8.07 20.84
CA GLY A 130 2.87 -6.68 20.95
C GLY A 130 3.82 -5.63 20.34
N ILE A 131 4.95 -6.05 19.77
CA ILE A 131 5.91 -5.13 19.14
C ILE A 131 5.22 -4.31 18.04
N TYR A 132 5.68 -3.07 17.84
CA TYR A 132 5.10 -2.15 16.86
C TYR A 132 3.58 -1.99 17.02
N GLN A 133 3.11 -2.01 18.28
CA GLN A 133 1.69 -1.92 18.68
C GLN A 133 0.77 -2.98 18.02
N GLY A 134 1.35 -4.09 17.54
CA GLY A 134 0.65 -5.17 16.84
C GLY A 134 0.36 -4.92 15.36
N PHE A 135 0.87 -3.86 14.74
CA PHE A 135 0.71 -3.58 13.30
C PHE A 135 1.55 -4.55 12.44
N THR A 136 1.05 -5.77 12.23
CA THR A 136 1.88 -6.94 11.88
C THR A 136 1.45 -7.66 10.60
N PHE A 137 0.41 -7.19 9.90
CA PHE A 137 -0.07 -7.85 8.68
C PHE A 137 1.00 -7.90 7.56
N PHE A 138 1.76 -6.83 7.36
CA PHE A 138 2.88 -6.82 6.43
C PHE A 138 3.97 -7.84 6.81
N HIS A 139 4.33 -7.90 8.10
CA HIS A 139 5.38 -8.79 8.61
C HIS A 139 4.99 -10.27 8.51
N THR A 140 3.72 -10.58 8.77
CA THR A 140 3.19 -11.95 8.62
C THR A 140 3.09 -12.39 7.17
N LEU A 141 2.67 -11.50 6.26
CA LEU A 141 2.65 -11.81 4.84
C LEU A 141 4.05 -12.09 4.32
N THR A 142 5.01 -11.21 4.59
CA THR A 142 6.40 -11.40 4.12
C THR A 142 7.00 -12.70 4.69
N HIS A 143 6.76 -13.00 5.96
CA HIS A 143 7.18 -14.28 6.55
C HIS A 143 6.55 -15.50 5.86
N LEU A 144 5.23 -15.44 5.58
CA LEU A 144 4.54 -16.54 4.92
C LEU A 144 5.08 -16.76 3.50
N LEU A 145 5.40 -15.69 2.78
CA LEU A 145 6.00 -15.77 1.45
C LEU A 145 7.39 -16.42 1.49
N GLU A 146 8.22 -16.10 2.49
CA GLU A 146 9.51 -16.78 2.68
C GLU A 146 9.33 -18.28 2.94
N ARG A 147 8.38 -18.63 3.82
CA ARG A 147 8.14 -20.02 4.21
C ARG A 147 7.52 -20.87 3.10
N LEU A 148 6.54 -20.33 2.38
CA LEU A 148 5.78 -21.09 1.37
C LEU A 148 6.47 -21.10 0.00
N LEU A 149 7.15 -20.01 -0.37
CA LEU A 149 7.72 -19.85 -1.70
C LEU A 149 9.26 -19.88 -1.71
N GLY A 150 9.89 -20.07 -0.55
CA GLY A 150 11.36 -20.09 -0.43
C GLY A 150 12.03 -18.76 -0.76
N LEU A 151 11.28 -17.64 -0.68
CA LEU A 151 11.83 -16.32 -0.91
C LEU A 151 12.76 -15.91 0.24
N ASP A 152 13.73 -15.04 -0.05
CA ASP A 152 14.47 -14.34 1.00
C ASP A 152 13.77 -13.04 1.42
N THR A 153 14.33 -12.35 2.42
CA THR A 153 13.81 -11.10 2.98
C THR A 153 13.55 -10.05 1.92
N PHE A 154 14.50 -9.82 1.01
CA PHE A 154 14.34 -8.85 -0.07
C PHE A 154 13.22 -9.24 -1.02
N ALA A 155 13.20 -10.49 -1.50
CA ALA A 155 12.20 -10.96 -2.43
C ALA A 155 10.78 -10.98 -1.83
N SER A 156 10.64 -11.28 -0.54
CA SER A 156 9.35 -11.25 0.16
C SER A 156 8.82 -9.81 0.34
N PHE A 157 9.67 -8.86 0.71
CA PHE A 157 9.33 -7.43 0.76
C PHE A 157 8.92 -6.92 -0.62
N ARG A 158 9.65 -7.33 -1.66
CA ARG A 158 9.37 -6.97 -3.05
C ARG A 158 8.00 -7.49 -3.50
N ALA A 159 7.71 -8.76 -3.24
CA ALA A 159 6.42 -9.35 -3.57
C ALA A 159 5.26 -8.67 -2.84
N ALA A 160 5.42 -8.39 -1.54
CA ALA A 160 4.42 -7.65 -0.75
C ALA A 160 4.21 -6.22 -1.25
N PHE A 161 5.27 -5.53 -1.69
CA PHE A 161 5.18 -4.21 -2.32
C PHE A 161 4.36 -4.26 -3.61
N TYR A 162 4.66 -5.17 -4.54
CA TYR A 162 3.92 -5.28 -5.81
C TYR A 162 2.49 -5.80 -5.67
N LEU A 163 2.17 -6.48 -4.56
CA LEU A 163 0.80 -6.85 -4.23
C LEU A 163 -0.09 -5.62 -4.03
N VAL A 164 0.43 -4.51 -3.49
CA VAL A 164 -0.34 -3.28 -3.24
C VAL A 164 -1.00 -2.72 -4.52
N PRO A 165 -0.26 -2.37 -5.60
CA PRO A 165 -0.87 -1.92 -6.84
C PRO A 165 -1.72 -3.00 -7.51
N GLY A 166 -1.42 -4.28 -7.31
CA GLY A 166 -2.27 -5.38 -7.79
C GLY A 166 -3.65 -5.40 -7.13
N VAL A 167 -3.71 -5.28 -5.80
CA VAL A 167 -4.99 -5.20 -5.06
C VAL A 167 -5.76 -3.94 -5.44
N LEU A 168 -5.09 -2.79 -5.62
CA LEU A 168 -5.74 -1.56 -6.08
C LEU A 168 -6.36 -1.74 -7.48
N ALA A 169 -5.65 -2.35 -8.41
CA ALA A 169 -6.16 -2.64 -9.75
C ALA A 169 -7.37 -3.59 -9.70
N VAL A 170 -7.30 -4.66 -8.89
CA VAL A 170 -8.45 -5.55 -8.65
C VAL A 170 -9.62 -4.77 -8.06
N ALA A 171 -9.37 -3.88 -7.10
CA ALA A 171 -10.42 -3.12 -6.46
C ALA A 171 -11.18 -2.22 -7.45
N LEU A 172 -10.46 -1.57 -8.36
CA LEU A 172 -11.05 -0.73 -9.41
C LEU A 172 -11.88 -1.54 -10.40
N VAL A 173 -11.39 -2.71 -10.85
CA VAL A 173 -12.13 -3.60 -11.74
C VAL A 173 -13.45 -4.04 -11.11
N VAL A 174 -13.39 -4.54 -9.88
CA VAL A 174 -14.54 -5.07 -9.13
C VAL A 174 -15.54 -3.95 -8.83
N GLY A 175 -15.07 -2.81 -8.34
CA GLY A 175 -15.90 -1.66 -8.04
C GLY A 175 -16.62 -1.14 -9.28
N LEU A 176 -15.92 -1.04 -10.41
CA LEU A 176 -16.51 -0.56 -11.66
C LEU A 176 -17.53 -1.55 -12.24
N GLU A 177 -17.21 -2.85 -12.23
CA GLU A 177 -18.15 -3.89 -12.68
C GLU A 177 -19.45 -3.85 -11.86
N ALA A 178 -19.34 -3.75 -10.54
CA ALA A 178 -20.50 -3.64 -9.67
C ALA A 178 -21.31 -2.36 -9.88
N ALA A 179 -20.64 -1.21 -10.07
CA ALA A 179 -21.30 0.06 -10.31
C ALA A 179 -22.05 0.03 -11.66
N VAL A 180 -21.38 -0.36 -12.75
CA VAL A 180 -21.97 -0.34 -14.11
C VAL A 180 -23.01 -1.44 -14.29
N GLY A 181 -22.80 -2.60 -13.68
CA GLY A 181 -23.77 -3.69 -13.65
C GLY A 181 -25.12 -3.25 -13.05
N ARG A 182 -25.11 -2.36 -12.05
CA ARG A 182 -26.35 -1.78 -11.49
C ARG A 182 -26.91 -0.63 -12.32
N LEU A 183 -26.05 0.25 -12.85
CA LEU A 183 -26.48 1.47 -13.56
C LEU A 183 -27.05 1.19 -14.96
N SER A 184 -26.41 0.30 -15.72
CA SER A 184 -26.71 0.13 -17.14
C SER A 184 -27.28 -1.24 -17.50
N ARG A 185 -26.95 -2.28 -16.71
CA ARG A 185 -27.22 -3.70 -17.01
C ARG A 185 -26.83 -4.12 -18.44
N SER A 186 -25.91 -3.39 -19.08
CA SER A 186 -25.55 -3.57 -20.49
C SER A 186 -24.09 -3.99 -20.63
N GLY A 187 -23.85 -5.10 -21.34
CA GLY A 187 -22.49 -5.60 -21.57
C GLY A 187 -21.62 -4.59 -22.31
N ARG A 188 -22.20 -3.86 -23.27
CA ARG A 188 -21.50 -2.81 -24.03
C ARG A 188 -21.09 -1.63 -23.13
N ALA A 189 -21.99 -1.18 -22.26
CA ALA A 189 -21.71 -0.11 -21.32
C ALA A 189 -20.62 -0.50 -20.32
N ALA A 190 -20.65 -1.75 -19.82
CA ALA A 190 -19.61 -2.30 -18.95
C ALA A 190 -18.24 -2.37 -19.65
N VAL A 191 -18.20 -2.84 -20.89
CA VAL A 191 -16.96 -2.88 -21.69
C VAL A 191 -16.38 -1.48 -21.88
N VAL A 192 -17.20 -0.50 -22.28
CA VAL A 192 -16.70 0.86 -22.50
C VAL A 192 -16.27 1.53 -21.21
N ALA A 193 -16.97 1.30 -20.10
CA ALA A 193 -16.50 1.76 -18.80
C ALA A 193 -15.12 1.17 -18.46
N GLN A 194 -14.90 -0.12 -18.69
CA GLN A 194 -13.60 -0.74 -18.44
C GLN A 194 -12.50 -0.22 -19.39
N VAL A 195 -12.82 0.06 -20.65
CA VAL A 195 -11.88 0.71 -21.59
C VAL A 195 -11.54 2.13 -21.11
N ALA A 196 -12.52 2.90 -20.63
CA ALA A 196 -12.27 4.22 -20.04
C ALA A 196 -11.39 4.12 -18.78
N MET A 197 -11.62 3.11 -17.94
CA MET A 197 -10.78 2.84 -16.76
C MET A 197 -9.35 2.47 -17.14
N LEU A 198 -9.17 1.66 -18.17
CA LEU A 198 -7.87 1.33 -18.74
C LEU A 198 -7.14 2.59 -19.23
N ALA A 199 -7.81 3.46 -19.99
CA ALA A 199 -7.23 4.71 -20.47
C ALA A 199 -6.89 5.66 -19.31
N ALA A 200 -7.80 5.83 -18.35
CA ALA A 200 -7.57 6.63 -17.15
C ALA A 200 -6.40 6.09 -16.31
N THR A 201 -6.23 4.77 -16.25
CA THR A 201 -5.10 4.11 -15.58
C THR A 201 -3.81 4.35 -16.34
N ALA A 202 -3.77 4.13 -17.65
CA ALA A 202 -2.59 4.38 -18.47
C ALA A 202 -2.09 5.84 -18.34
N PHE A 203 -2.99 6.80 -18.08
CA PHE A 203 -2.64 8.18 -17.80
C PHE A 203 -2.31 8.45 -16.32
N ALA A 204 -3.22 8.23 -15.39
CA ALA A 204 -3.06 8.68 -13.99
C ALA A 204 -2.06 7.82 -13.18
N TRP A 205 -1.89 6.54 -13.53
CA TRP A 205 -1.01 5.63 -12.80
C TRP A 205 0.45 6.07 -12.88
N PRO A 206 1.04 6.31 -14.08
CA PRO A 206 2.42 6.78 -14.20
C PRO A 206 2.69 8.16 -13.60
N PHE A 207 1.72 9.08 -13.65
CA PHE A 207 1.92 10.48 -13.27
C PHE A 207 1.61 10.76 -11.79
N LEU A 208 0.84 9.92 -11.12
CA LEU A 208 0.47 10.10 -9.72
C LEU A 208 0.77 8.87 -8.86
N LEU A 209 0.07 7.77 -9.11
CA LEU A 209 0.12 6.61 -8.19
C LEU A 209 1.53 6.03 -8.10
N LEU A 210 2.18 5.75 -9.22
CA LEU A 210 3.51 5.14 -9.21
C LEU A 210 4.58 6.06 -8.64
N ARG A 211 4.43 7.39 -8.75
CA ARG A 211 5.32 8.35 -8.11
C ARG A 211 5.18 8.31 -6.58
N LEU A 212 3.96 8.24 -6.08
CA LEU A 212 3.69 8.07 -4.65
C LEU A 212 4.23 6.72 -4.14
N LEU A 213 3.94 5.62 -4.85
CA LEU A 213 4.47 4.31 -4.48
C LEU A 213 6.00 4.28 -4.52
N HIS A 214 6.62 4.91 -5.51
CA HIS A 214 8.08 5.06 -5.61
C HIS A 214 8.65 5.77 -4.38
N TYR A 215 8.12 6.94 -4.04
CA TYR A 215 8.60 7.74 -2.92
C TYR A 215 8.48 6.96 -1.60
N HIS A 216 7.29 6.47 -1.28
CA HIS A 216 7.06 5.77 -0.02
C HIS A 216 7.83 4.45 0.08
N GLN A 217 8.05 3.76 -1.05
CA GLN A 217 8.87 2.55 -1.06
C GLN A 217 10.36 2.89 -0.88
N GLY A 218 10.85 3.92 -1.57
CA GLY A 218 12.23 4.39 -1.49
C GLY A 218 12.63 4.90 -0.11
N GLU A 219 11.66 5.41 0.66
CA GLU A 219 11.85 5.81 2.06
C GLU A 219 11.66 4.64 3.06
N GLY A 220 11.29 3.45 2.57
CA GLY A 220 11.12 2.25 3.40
C GLY A 220 9.77 2.11 4.09
N PHE A 221 8.74 2.88 3.72
CA PHE A 221 7.41 2.88 4.37
C PHE A 221 6.51 1.70 3.95
N TYR A 222 7.05 0.47 3.99
CA TYR A 222 6.36 -0.72 3.50
C TYR A 222 5.06 -1.03 4.24
N ALA A 223 5.05 -0.98 5.59
CA ALA A 223 3.83 -1.23 6.36
C ALA A 223 2.75 -0.17 6.09
N HIS A 224 3.15 1.09 5.86
CA HIS A 224 2.25 2.16 5.43
C HIS A 224 1.62 1.80 4.09
N LEU A 225 2.43 1.56 3.06
CA LEU A 225 1.95 1.19 1.73
C LEU A 225 1.01 -0.02 1.77
N PHE A 226 1.33 -1.00 2.60
CA PHE A 226 0.52 -2.19 2.77
C PHE A 226 -0.84 -1.91 3.43
N GLY A 227 -0.97 -0.84 4.21
CA GLY A 227 -2.23 -0.34 4.75
C GLY A 227 -3.28 0.02 3.69
N LEU A 228 -2.86 0.28 2.44
CA LEU A 228 -3.77 0.48 1.31
C LEU A 228 -4.59 -0.78 0.98
N VAL A 229 -4.07 -1.97 1.28
CA VAL A 229 -4.74 -3.25 1.00
C VAL A 229 -6.06 -3.38 1.79
N PRO A 230 -6.06 -3.38 3.13
CA PRO A 230 -7.31 -3.43 3.89
C PRO A 230 -8.19 -2.20 3.64
N LEU A 231 -7.63 -1.02 3.35
CA LEU A 231 -8.43 0.17 3.01
C LEU A 231 -9.24 -0.02 1.72
N ALA A 232 -8.59 -0.47 0.65
CA ALA A 232 -9.25 -0.68 -0.64
C ALA A 232 -10.30 -1.80 -0.57
N LEU A 233 -10.01 -2.86 0.19
CA LEU A 233 -10.96 -3.94 0.43
C LEU A 233 -12.14 -3.49 1.31
N ALA A 234 -11.90 -2.67 2.34
CA ALA A 234 -12.97 -2.07 3.15
C ALA A 234 -13.88 -1.17 2.31
N TRP A 235 -13.27 -0.36 1.44
CA TRP A 235 -13.96 0.53 0.52
C TRP A 235 -14.95 -0.24 -0.37
N LEU A 236 -14.52 -1.36 -0.95
CA LEU A 236 -15.39 -2.25 -1.72
C LEU A 236 -16.40 -2.98 -0.85
N ALA A 237 -15.98 -3.57 0.25
CA ALA A 237 -16.83 -4.38 1.12
C ALA A 237 -17.95 -3.56 1.76
N TYR A 238 -17.74 -2.25 1.96
CA TYR A 238 -18.81 -1.32 2.33
C TYR A 238 -19.75 -1.03 1.15
N ALA A 239 -19.23 -0.80 -0.05
CA ALA A 239 -20.07 -0.34 -1.15
C ALA A 239 -20.94 -1.43 -1.80
N LEU A 240 -20.43 -2.65 -1.90
CA LEU A 240 -21.04 -3.74 -2.68
C LEU A 240 -22.33 -4.32 -2.05
N PRO A 241 -22.39 -4.61 -0.74
CA PRO A 241 -23.56 -5.27 -0.16
C PRO A 241 -24.82 -4.40 -0.22
N ALA A 242 -25.95 -5.01 -0.58
CA ALA A 242 -27.26 -4.34 -0.58
C ALA A 242 -27.81 -4.15 0.85
N SER A 243 -27.55 -5.10 1.75
CA SER A 243 -27.98 -5.03 3.15
C SER A 243 -27.09 -4.12 3.98
N ALA A 244 -27.70 -3.22 4.75
CA ALA A 244 -26.99 -2.35 5.70
C ALA A 244 -26.26 -3.15 6.79
N TRP A 245 -26.82 -4.28 7.22
CA TRP A 245 -26.16 -5.18 8.18
C TRP A 245 -24.85 -5.72 7.64
N ALA A 246 -24.84 -6.16 6.37
CA ALA A 246 -23.63 -6.66 5.73
C ALA A 246 -22.57 -5.55 5.59
N ARG A 247 -22.99 -4.31 5.33
CA ARG A 247 -22.09 -3.15 5.29
C ARG A 247 -21.49 -2.83 6.67
N CYS A 248 -22.31 -2.75 7.72
CA CYS A 248 -21.82 -2.53 9.08
C CYS A 248 -20.89 -3.65 9.55
N PHE A 249 -21.23 -4.91 9.24
CA PHE A 249 -20.37 -6.06 9.52
C PHE A 249 -19.04 -5.97 8.77
N ALA A 250 -19.05 -5.62 7.49
CA ALA A 250 -17.84 -5.41 6.71
C ALA A 250 -16.95 -4.32 7.33
N LEU A 251 -17.52 -3.18 7.71
CA LEU A 251 -16.77 -2.12 8.39
C LEU A 251 -16.11 -2.64 9.67
N ALA A 252 -16.83 -3.39 10.51
CA ALA A 252 -16.27 -3.97 11.74
C ALA A 252 -15.10 -4.94 11.47
N VAL A 253 -15.24 -5.84 10.50
CA VAL A 253 -14.17 -6.78 10.11
C VAL A 253 -12.94 -6.02 9.61
N PHE A 254 -13.13 -5.03 8.73
CA PHE A 254 -12.02 -4.26 8.21
C PHE A 254 -11.41 -3.28 9.22
N THR A 255 -12.15 -2.84 10.25
CA THR A 255 -11.57 -2.14 11.39
C THR A 255 -10.52 -3.01 12.09
N VAL A 256 -10.81 -4.29 12.30
CA VAL A 256 -9.83 -5.23 12.87
C VAL A 256 -8.62 -5.37 11.94
N PHE A 257 -8.83 -5.67 10.66
CA PHE A 257 -7.70 -5.84 9.75
C PHE A 257 -6.85 -4.58 9.60
N TYR A 258 -7.47 -3.42 9.48
CA TYR A 258 -6.75 -2.15 9.38
C TYR A 258 -5.96 -1.86 10.66
N ARG A 259 -6.54 -2.10 11.85
CA ARG A 259 -5.87 -1.96 13.16
C ARG A 259 -4.65 -2.86 13.30
N TYR A 260 -4.62 -4.04 12.71
CA TYR A 260 -3.47 -4.94 12.75
C TYR A 260 -2.55 -4.80 11.52
N THR A 261 -2.78 -3.80 10.67
CA THR A 261 -1.93 -3.50 9.51
C THR A 261 -1.09 -2.25 9.71
N TYR A 262 -1.72 -1.12 10.05
CA TYR A 262 -1.03 0.16 10.15
C TYR A 262 -1.78 1.19 11.00
N GLY A 263 -1.04 2.04 11.73
CA GLY A 263 -1.60 2.92 12.75
C GLY A 263 -1.84 4.37 12.36
N LEU A 264 -1.06 4.93 11.43
CA LEU A 264 -1.03 6.38 11.21
C LEU A 264 -2.39 6.94 10.76
N ASN A 265 -3.09 6.23 9.87
CA ASN A 265 -4.41 6.63 9.38
C ASN A 265 -5.55 5.84 10.05
N LEU A 266 -5.30 5.21 11.20
CA LEU A 266 -6.32 4.43 11.92
C LEU A 266 -7.44 5.33 12.45
N GLY A 267 -7.10 6.53 12.94
CA GLY A 267 -8.09 7.53 13.36
C GLY A 267 -9.04 7.90 12.22
N ASP A 268 -8.51 8.18 11.02
CA ASP A 268 -9.30 8.54 9.84
C ASP A 268 -10.26 7.41 9.45
N PHE A 269 -9.76 6.17 9.48
CA PHE A 269 -10.54 4.98 9.16
C PHE A 269 -11.66 4.74 10.18
N LEU A 270 -11.36 4.81 11.48
CA LEU A 270 -12.33 4.63 12.56
C LEU A 270 -13.41 5.71 12.53
N PHE A 271 -13.02 6.97 12.31
CA PHE A 271 -13.97 8.08 12.18
C PHE A 271 -14.91 7.85 11.01
N THR A 272 -14.35 7.50 9.85
CA THR A 272 -15.12 7.19 8.64
C THR A 272 -16.11 6.06 8.90
N CYS A 273 -15.66 4.96 9.52
CA CYS A 273 -16.54 3.84 9.88
C CYS A 273 -17.65 4.28 10.85
N GLY A 274 -17.34 5.09 11.86
CA GLY A 274 -18.32 5.60 12.81
C GLY A 274 -19.43 6.41 12.14
N VAL A 275 -19.05 7.34 11.26
CA VAL A 275 -20.03 8.15 10.50
C VAL A 275 -20.87 7.27 9.58
N LEU A 276 -20.25 6.35 8.84
CA LEU A 276 -20.97 5.45 7.94
C LEU A 276 -21.96 4.54 8.70
N VAL A 277 -21.58 3.99 9.85
CA VAL A 277 -22.50 3.19 10.69
C VAL A 277 -23.66 4.03 11.20
N ALA A 278 -23.44 5.29 11.59
CA ALA A 278 -24.52 6.20 12.00
C ALA A 278 -25.49 6.50 10.83
N LEU A 279 -24.96 6.71 9.63
CA LEU A 279 -25.76 6.92 8.43
C LEU A 279 -26.60 5.69 8.08
N GLU A 280 -26.02 4.49 8.18
CA GLU A 280 -26.76 3.24 7.95
C GLU A 280 -27.84 2.98 9.02
N GLY A 281 -27.52 3.30 10.28
CA GLY A 281 -28.45 3.22 11.40
C GLY A 281 -29.66 4.13 11.27
N THR A 282 -29.47 5.31 10.68
CA THR A 282 -30.53 6.31 10.51
C THR A 282 -31.35 6.10 9.25
N ALA A 283 -30.72 5.73 8.14
CA ALA A 283 -31.38 5.62 6.83
C ALA A 283 -31.90 4.21 6.49
N SER A 284 -31.22 3.15 6.95
CA SER A 284 -31.40 1.80 6.36
C SER A 284 -31.80 0.71 7.37
N LEU A 285 -31.26 0.73 8.59
CA LEU A 285 -31.45 -0.35 9.57
C LEU A 285 -32.81 -0.32 10.29
N GLY A 286 -33.66 0.69 10.05
CA GLY A 286 -34.97 0.82 10.69
C GLY A 286 -34.90 1.30 12.16
N ARG A 287 -36.03 1.82 12.68
CA ARG A 287 -36.07 2.50 13.99
C ARG A 287 -35.62 1.63 15.16
N ARG A 288 -35.88 0.31 15.12
CA ARG A 288 -35.54 -0.64 16.20
C ARG A 288 -34.03 -0.76 16.44
N TYR A 289 -33.21 -0.71 15.39
CA TYR A 289 -31.76 -0.92 15.48
C TYR A 289 -30.96 0.38 15.49
N ARG A 290 -31.64 1.53 15.35
CA ARG A 290 -31.03 2.85 15.40
C ARG A 290 -30.23 3.10 16.68
N PRO A 291 -30.72 2.79 17.91
CA PRO A 291 -29.94 3.01 19.14
C PRO A 291 -28.63 2.23 19.16
N TRP A 292 -28.66 0.97 18.70
CA TRP A 292 -27.47 0.13 18.61
C TRP A 292 -26.46 0.68 17.60
N ALA A 293 -26.92 1.10 16.42
CA ALA A 293 -26.04 1.69 15.41
C ALA A 293 -25.38 2.98 15.91
N TRP A 294 -26.11 3.82 16.66
CA TRP A 294 -25.54 5.01 17.30
C TRP A 294 -24.51 4.66 18.38
N LEU A 295 -24.76 3.65 19.20
CA LEU A 295 -23.80 3.19 20.20
C LEU A 295 -22.48 2.73 19.55
N VAL A 296 -22.58 1.91 18.49
CA VAL A 296 -21.40 1.44 17.73
C VAL A 296 -20.69 2.61 17.06
N ALA A 297 -21.43 3.53 16.45
CA ALA A 297 -20.85 4.72 15.84
C ALA A 297 -20.07 5.57 16.85
N LEU A 298 -20.65 5.83 18.04
CA LEU A 298 -19.99 6.58 19.11
C LEU A 298 -18.76 5.84 19.63
N ALA A 299 -18.80 4.51 19.76
CA ALA A 299 -17.64 3.72 20.16
C ALA A 299 -16.49 3.83 19.14
N LEU A 300 -16.81 3.80 17.84
CA LEU A 300 -15.82 3.99 16.76
C LEU A 300 -15.24 5.41 16.75
N LEU A 301 -16.07 6.43 16.98
CA LEU A 301 -15.62 7.82 17.09
C LEU A 301 -14.74 8.03 18.33
N GLY A 302 -15.09 7.44 19.47
CA GLY A 302 -14.25 7.43 20.66
C GLY A 302 -12.91 6.72 20.43
N ALA A 303 -12.93 5.58 19.73
CA ALA A 303 -11.71 4.88 19.33
C ALA A 303 -10.86 5.71 18.35
N ALA A 304 -11.49 6.48 17.44
CA ALA A 304 -10.79 7.41 16.56
C ALA A 304 -10.08 8.51 17.35
N ALA A 305 -10.78 9.13 18.31
CA ALA A 305 -10.19 10.14 19.20
C ALA A 305 -9.00 9.57 20.00
N TYR A 306 -9.15 8.36 20.53
CA TYR A 306 -8.05 7.65 21.20
C TYR A 306 -6.87 7.38 20.26
N ALA A 307 -7.12 6.96 19.01
CA ALA A 307 -6.08 6.74 18.02
C ALA A 307 -5.31 8.03 17.71
N TYR A 308 -5.99 9.16 17.51
CA TYR A 308 -5.33 10.45 17.31
C TYR A 308 -4.51 10.89 18.53
N TRP A 309 -5.06 10.73 19.73
CA TRP A 309 -4.32 11.03 20.96
C TRP A 309 -3.02 10.22 21.06
N ARG A 310 -3.05 8.94 20.69
CA ARG A 310 -1.86 8.07 20.64
C ARG A 310 -0.86 8.44 19.55
N LEU A 311 -1.26 9.21 18.53
CA LEU A 311 -0.38 9.71 17.48
C LEU A 311 0.29 11.04 17.83
N LEU A 312 -0.26 11.83 18.76
CA LEU A 312 0.31 13.14 19.13
C LEU A 312 1.81 13.09 19.53
N PRO A 313 2.31 12.09 20.27
CA PRO A 313 3.74 12.00 20.56
C PRO A 313 4.62 11.88 19.30
N LEU A 314 4.08 11.34 18.21
CA LEU A 314 4.81 11.21 16.94
C LEU A 314 5.03 12.54 16.22
N ALA A 315 4.35 13.62 16.63
CA ALA A 315 4.54 14.95 16.07
C ALA A 315 5.97 15.49 16.25
N HIS A 316 6.73 14.94 17.22
CA HIS A 316 8.11 15.32 17.51
C HIS A 316 9.10 14.20 17.18
N SER A 317 8.65 13.15 16.51
CA SER A 317 9.50 12.03 16.13
C SER A 317 10.12 12.29 14.75
N GLY A 318 11.44 12.46 14.74
CA GLY A 318 12.23 12.60 13.52
C GLY A 318 12.46 11.27 12.79
N GLY A 319 13.05 11.37 11.60
CA GLY A 319 13.45 10.23 10.78
C GLY A 319 14.17 10.72 9.53
N GLY A 320 14.90 9.84 8.85
CA GLY A 320 15.45 10.13 7.52
C GLY A 320 14.32 10.18 6.50
N PHE A 321 14.15 11.32 5.83
CA PHE A 321 13.25 11.47 4.69
C PHE A 321 13.70 12.66 3.83
N VAL A 322 13.34 12.63 2.56
CA VAL A 322 13.42 13.81 1.71
C VAL A 322 12.07 14.55 1.77
N PRO A 323 12.00 15.88 2.03
CA PRO A 323 10.74 16.64 2.18
C PRO A 323 10.02 16.92 0.85
N HIS A 324 8.72 17.21 0.94
CA HIS A 324 7.92 17.72 -0.18
C HIS A 324 7.00 18.87 0.22
N ALA A 325 6.38 19.50 -0.78
CA ALA A 325 5.48 20.65 -0.58
C ALA A 325 4.12 20.19 0.00
N HIS A 326 4.11 19.83 1.29
CA HIS A 326 2.97 19.30 2.03
C HIS A 326 1.75 20.25 2.05
N GLU A 327 1.95 21.57 2.12
CA GLU A 327 0.84 22.53 2.03
C GLU A 327 0.15 22.51 0.67
N ARG A 328 0.93 22.34 -0.40
CA ARG A 328 0.39 22.22 -1.77
C ARG A 328 -0.36 20.91 -1.92
N ALA A 329 0.22 19.82 -1.42
CA ALA A 329 -0.41 18.52 -1.31
C ALA A 329 -1.77 18.61 -0.61
N LEU A 330 -1.84 19.17 0.61
CA LEU A 330 -3.09 19.37 1.33
C LEU A 330 -4.11 20.20 0.55
N ARG A 331 -3.70 21.31 -0.06
CA ARG A 331 -4.60 22.12 -0.91
C ARG A 331 -5.20 21.30 -2.04
N VAL A 332 -4.39 20.53 -2.76
CA VAL A 332 -4.87 19.70 -3.87
C VAL A 332 -5.82 18.60 -3.36
N GLN A 333 -5.54 17.98 -2.21
CA GLN A 333 -6.45 17.05 -1.56
C GLN A 333 -7.81 17.71 -1.25
N SER A 334 -7.79 18.89 -0.62
CA SER A 334 -9.01 19.62 -0.26
C SER A 334 -9.84 20.01 -1.49
N TRP A 335 -9.20 20.45 -2.58
CA TRP A 335 -9.88 20.70 -3.86
C TRP A 335 -10.48 19.42 -4.47
N ALA A 336 -9.77 18.29 -4.39
CA ALA A 336 -10.29 17.00 -4.85
C ALA A 336 -11.51 16.56 -4.05
N VAL A 337 -11.47 16.71 -2.72
CA VAL A 337 -12.62 16.44 -1.83
C VAL A 337 -13.80 17.34 -2.20
N ALA A 338 -13.59 18.66 -2.33
CA ALA A 338 -14.66 19.59 -2.68
C ALA A 338 -15.27 19.28 -4.06
N GLY A 339 -14.43 19.02 -5.07
CA GLY A 339 -14.87 18.68 -6.42
C GLY A 339 -15.68 17.38 -6.47
N LEU A 340 -15.20 16.33 -5.80
CA LEU A 340 -15.91 15.05 -5.73
C LEU A 340 -17.18 15.14 -4.86
N LEU A 341 -17.22 16.04 -3.87
CA LEU A 341 -18.43 16.31 -3.09
C LEU A 341 -19.52 16.93 -3.96
N VAL A 342 -19.18 17.89 -4.84
CA VAL A 342 -20.12 18.44 -5.83
C VAL A 342 -20.63 17.32 -6.74
N VAL A 343 -19.74 16.51 -7.31
CA VAL A 343 -20.09 15.34 -8.14
C VAL A 343 -21.06 14.42 -7.41
N ARG A 344 -20.79 14.15 -6.14
CA ARG A 344 -21.60 13.28 -5.27
C ARG A 344 -23.03 13.79 -5.08
N PHE A 345 -23.30 15.10 -5.12
CA PHE A 345 -24.65 15.64 -5.07
C PHE A 345 -25.37 15.66 -6.42
N LEU A 346 -24.62 15.59 -7.53
CA LEU A 346 -25.18 15.51 -8.88
C LEU A 346 -25.59 14.09 -9.30
N ILE A 347 -25.18 13.06 -8.54
CA ILE A 347 -25.53 11.66 -8.81
C ILE A 347 -26.97 11.36 -8.38
N PRO A 348 -27.82 10.76 -9.25
CA PRO A 348 -29.20 10.40 -8.91
C PRO A 348 -29.32 9.50 -7.68
N ARG A 349 -30.40 9.65 -6.90
CA ARG A 349 -30.61 9.01 -5.59
C ARG A 349 -31.02 7.51 -5.62
N GLY A 350 -30.75 6.78 -6.71
CA GLY A 350 -31.07 5.34 -6.84
C GLY A 350 -30.13 4.41 -6.05
N ASP A 351 -30.28 3.08 -6.22
CA ASP A 351 -29.48 2.08 -5.49
C ASP A 351 -27.97 2.29 -5.73
N GLY A 352 -27.29 2.70 -4.66
CA GLY A 352 -26.17 3.64 -4.73
C GLY A 352 -24.80 3.04 -4.47
N VAL A 353 -24.38 2.01 -5.22
CA VAL A 353 -23.00 1.49 -5.10
C VAL A 353 -21.98 2.59 -5.39
N GLU A 354 -22.12 3.29 -6.52
CA GLU A 354 -21.27 4.44 -6.88
C GLU A 354 -21.28 5.52 -5.78
N ARG A 355 -22.47 5.80 -5.25
CA ARG A 355 -22.68 6.77 -4.17
C ARG A 355 -21.95 6.35 -2.89
N ARG A 356 -22.03 5.09 -2.48
CA ARG A 356 -21.37 4.53 -1.30
C ARG A 356 -19.84 4.49 -1.47
N LEU A 357 -19.35 4.17 -2.67
CA LEU A 357 -17.93 4.27 -3.00
C LEU A 357 -17.44 5.70 -2.81
N LEU A 358 -18.17 6.69 -3.35
CA LEU A 358 -17.85 8.10 -3.16
C LEU A 358 -17.95 8.53 -1.70
N ASP A 359 -19.00 8.14 -0.98
CA ASP A 359 -19.22 8.53 0.42
C ASP A 359 -18.06 8.06 1.30
N PHE A 360 -17.62 6.81 1.15
CA PHE A 360 -16.49 6.28 1.90
C PHE A 360 -15.20 7.06 1.57
N ALA A 361 -14.91 7.29 0.28
CA ALA A 361 -13.71 7.99 -0.16
C ALA A 361 -13.68 9.46 0.30
N LEU A 362 -14.82 10.16 0.18
CA LEU A 362 -14.97 11.55 0.59
C LEU A 362 -14.87 11.73 2.10
N LEU A 363 -15.51 10.85 2.88
CA LEU A 363 -15.42 10.90 4.34
C LEU A 363 -13.98 10.65 4.80
N PHE A 364 -13.34 9.58 4.31
CA PHE A 364 -11.96 9.28 4.69
C PHE A 364 -11.00 10.40 4.34
N ALA A 365 -11.05 10.89 3.10
CA ALA A 365 -10.15 11.95 2.66
C ALA A 365 -10.47 13.33 3.25
N GLY A 366 -11.75 13.61 3.53
CA GLY A 366 -12.19 14.83 4.19
C GLY A 366 -11.73 14.89 5.65
N VAL A 367 -11.88 13.79 6.40
CA VAL A 367 -11.35 13.67 7.77
C VAL A 367 -9.83 13.81 7.75
N ASN A 368 -9.15 13.10 6.85
CA ASN A 368 -7.70 13.19 6.71
C ASN A 368 -7.22 14.64 6.43
N ALA A 369 -7.91 15.37 5.54
CA ALA A 369 -7.61 16.76 5.26
C ALA A 369 -7.88 17.68 6.47
N ALA A 370 -8.98 17.44 7.20
CA ALA A 370 -9.31 18.20 8.41
C ALA A 370 -8.28 17.99 9.52
N VAL A 371 -7.79 16.77 9.70
CA VAL A 371 -6.73 16.45 10.68
C VAL A 371 -5.42 17.14 10.31
N GLN A 372 -5.01 17.08 9.03
CA GLN A 372 -3.82 17.80 8.58
C GLN A 372 -3.96 19.31 8.75
N LEU A 373 -5.12 19.88 8.44
CA LEU A 373 -5.39 21.30 8.65
C LEU A 373 -5.29 21.66 10.15
N ALA A 374 -5.89 20.87 11.03
CA ALA A 374 -5.81 21.06 12.47
C ALA A 374 -4.37 20.95 12.99
N TYR A 375 -3.59 19.99 12.46
CA TYR A 375 -2.17 19.83 12.78
C TYR A 375 -1.35 21.08 12.46
N PHE A 376 -1.52 21.64 11.24
CA PHE A 376 -0.82 22.85 10.83
C PHE A 376 -1.32 24.10 11.56
N GLN A 377 -2.62 24.20 11.84
CA GLN A 377 -3.19 25.30 12.64
C GLN A 377 -2.68 25.28 14.09
N ALA A 378 -2.46 24.09 14.65
CA ALA A 378 -1.84 23.91 15.95
C ALA A 378 -0.33 24.20 15.96
N LYS A 379 0.26 24.56 14.81
CA LYS A 379 1.69 24.86 14.63
C LYS A 379 2.60 23.72 15.12
N LEU A 380 2.15 22.48 14.97
CA LEU A 380 2.97 21.32 15.29
C LEU A 380 4.12 21.18 14.29
N PRO A 381 5.28 20.61 14.69
CA PRO A 381 6.45 20.47 13.82
C PRO A 381 6.14 19.68 12.54
N VAL A 382 6.66 20.12 11.40
CA VAL A 382 6.51 19.38 10.14
C VAL A 382 7.61 18.34 10.02
N ASP A 383 7.41 17.23 10.72
CA ASP A 383 8.36 16.13 10.79
C ASP A 383 7.94 14.91 9.95
N TYR A 384 8.71 13.85 10.10
CA TYR A 384 8.65 12.59 9.37
C TYR A 384 7.24 12.00 9.14
N TYR A 385 6.39 11.97 10.18
CA TYR A 385 5.09 11.27 10.09
C TYR A 385 4.01 12.04 9.35
N ILE A 386 3.95 13.38 9.49
CA ILE A 386 2.91 14.18 8.83
C ILE A 386 3.08 14.20 7.32
N LEU A 387 4.32 14.12 6.83
CA LEU A 387 4.62 14.13 5.40
C LEU A 387 4.08 12.90 4.69
N LYS A 388 4.10 11.72 5.32
CA LYS A 388 3.50 10.52 4.71
C LYS A 388 1.99 10.41 4.91
N TYR A 389 1.39 11.21 5.79
CA TYR A 389 0.01 11.05 6.28
C TYR A 389 -1.08 11.08 5.19
N GLY A 390 -0.89 11.87 4.14
CA GLY A 390 -1.89 12.06 3.09
C GLY A 390 -2.09 10.86 2.16
N LEU A 391 -1.10 9.96 2.03
CA LEU A 391 -1.04 8.92 0.99
C LEU A 391 -2.37 8.17 0.80
N HIS A 392 -2.91 7.61 1.88
CA HIS A 392 -4.10 6.76 1.83
C HIS A 392 -5.32 7.50 1.26
N ALA A 393 -5.51 8.76 1.68
CA ALA A 393 -6.62 9.58 1.19
C ALA A 393 -6.51 9.83 -0.31
N LEU A 394 -5.30 10.06 -0.82
CA LEU A 394 -5.06 10.37 -2.23
C LEU A 394 -5.30 9.18 -3.13
N VAL A 395 -4.78 8.02 -2.74
CA VAL A 395 -4.98 6.78 -3.50
C VAL A 395 -6.47 6.46 -3.59
N LEU A 396 -7.20 6.68 -2.50
CA LEU A 396 -8.64 6.44 -2.44
C LEU A 396 -9.44 7.44 -3.28
N LEU A 397 -9.11 8.74 -3.22
CA LEU A 397 -9.74 9.78 -4.05
C LEU A 397 -9.45 9.55 -5.55
N LEU A 398 -8.22 9.18 -5.89
CA LEU A 398 -7.82 8.81 -7.24
C LEU A 398 -8.68 7.65 -7.76
N GLY A 399 -8.77 6.58 -6.97
CA GLY A 399 -9.58 5.42 -7.33
C GLY A 399 -11.06 5.77 -7.50
N ALA A 400 -11.62 6.57 -6.59
CA ALA A 400 -13.00 7.01 -6.65
C ALA A 400 -13.29 7.88 -7.88
N ALA A 401 -12.42 8.84 -8.19
CA ALA A 401 -12.53 9.69 -9.38
C ALA A 401 -12.47 8.87 -10.67
N MET A 402 -11.50 7.94 -10.77
CA MET A 402 -11.35 7.07 -11.94
C MET A 402 -12.59 6.18 -12.14
N LEU A 403 -13.14 5.62 -11.06
CA LEU A 403 -14.33 4.77 -11.11
C LEU A 403 -15.55 5.56 -11.56
N VAL A 404 -15.79 6.73 -10.98
CA VAL A 404 -16.95 7.57 -11.33
C VAL A 404 -16.85 8.04 -12.78
N ALA A 405 -15.70 8.58 -13.20
CA ALA A 405 -15.51 9.00 -14.58
C ALA A 405 -15.80 7.84 -15.55
N SER A 406 -15.21 6.68 -15.29
CA SER A 406 -15.35 5.50 -16.15
C SER A 406 -16.78 4.96 -16.19
N ALA A 407 -17.47 4.90 -15.05
CA ALA A 407 -18.86 4.48 -14.98
C ALA A 407 -19.78 5.41 -15.78
N ARG A 408 -19.52 6.72 -15.74
CA ARG A 408 -20.28 7.73 -16.49
C ARG A 408 -20.01 7.66 -17.99
N PHE A 409 -18.77 7.40 -18.41
CA PHE A 409 -18.47 7.10 -19.81
C PHE A 409 -19.24 5.87 -20.33
N GLY A 410 -19.28 4.79 -19.55
CA GLY A 410 -20.07 3.60 -19.90
C GLY A 410 -21.57 3.90 -20.04
N ALA A 411 -22.12 4.73 -19.15
CA ALA A 411 -23.53 5.13 -19.18
C ALA A 411 -23.92 5.89 -20.47
N LEU A 412 -22.98 6.60 -21.12
CA LEU A 412 -23.25 7.31 -22.39
C LEU A 412 -23.72 6.38 -23.52
N LEU A 413 -23.30 5.11 -23.50
CA LEU A 413 -23.65 4.11 -24.53
C LEU A 413 -24.86 3.25 -24.15
N ALA A 414 -25.45 3.46 -22.98
CA ALA A 414 -26.80 2.99 -22.67
C ALA A 414 -27.90 3.89 -23.32
N TRP A 415 -27.47 4.77 -24.24
CA TRP A 415 -28.18 5.79 -25.04
C TRP A 415 -29.63 5.54 -25.46
N LYS A 416 -30.06 4.29 -25.70
CA LYS A 416 -31.43 4.02 -26.15
C LYS A 416 -32.49 4.17 -25.04
N ALA A 417 -32.09 4.20 -23.76
CA ALA A 417 -33.01 4.18 -22.62
C ALA A 417 -33.06 5.49 -21.81
N GLN A 418 -32.32 6.54 -22.21
CA GLN A 418 -32.19 7.76 -21.40
C GLN A 418 -32.67 9.01 -22.14
N ALA A 419 -33.37 9.90 -21.42
CA ALA A 419 -33.77 11.19 -21.93
C ALA A 419 -32.53 12.05 -22.31
N PRO A 420 -32.61 12.90 -23.36
CA PRO A 420 -31.49 13.73 -23.83
C PRO A 420 -30.81 14.57 -22.72
N ARG A 421 -31.60 15.07 -21.77
CA ARG A 421 -31.10 15.82 -20.61
C ARG A 421 -30.22 14.96 -19.68
N ALA A 422 -30.64 13.74 -19.37
CA ALA A 422 -29.88 12.82 -18.53
C ALA A 422 -28.53 12.43 -19.17
N ARG A 423 -28.51 12.35 -20.51
CA ARG A 423 -27.31 12.13 -21.30
C ARG A 423 -26.36 13.32 -21.22
N ALA A 424 -26.83 14.54 -21.49
CA ALA A 424 -26.01 15.75 -21.41
C ALA A 424 -25.38 15.91 -20.00
N TRP A 425 -26.17 15.63 -18.96
CA TRP A 425 -25.68 15.63 -17.57
C TRP A 425 -24.59 14.59 -17.31
N SER A 426 -24.73 13.37 -17.84
CA SER A 426 -23.71 12.33 -17.67
C SER A 426 -22.40 12.68 -18.37
N VAL A 427 -22.47 13.31 -19.55
CA VAL A 427 -21.27 13.83 -20.27
C VAL A 427 -20.62 14.94 -19.46
N ALA A 428 -21.38 15.94 -19.05
CA ALA A 428 -20.86 17.08 -18.29
C ALA A 428 -20.16 16.62 -17.00
N LEU A 429 -20.76 15.64 -16.30
CA LEU A 429 -20.17 15.07 -15.09
C LEU A 429 -18.88 14.30 -15.38
N ALA A 430 -18.85 13.48 -16.44
CA ALA A 430 -17.65 12.74 -16.84
C ALA A 430 -16.50 13.68 -17.20
N VAL A 431 -16.78 14.76 -17.96
CA VAL A 431 -15.81 15.79 -18.31
C VAL A 431 -15.32 16.52 -17.06
N LEU A 432 -16.22 16.93 -16.17
CA LEU A 432 -15.87 17.60 -14.92
C LEU A 432 -14.91 16.75 -14.06
N VAL A 433 -15.21 15.45 -13.90
CA VAL A 433 -14.36 14.53 -13.13
C VAL A 433 -13.02 14.29 -13.85
N ALA A 434 -13.01 14.20 -15.18
CA ALA A 434 -11.76 14.06 -15.94
C ALA A 434 -10.85 15.29 -15.79
N VAL A 435 -11.42 16.50 -15.88
CA VAL A 435 -10.68 17.75 -15.63
C VAL A 435 -10.16 17.80 -14.20
N LEU A 436 -10.99 17.44 -13.21
CA LEU A 436 -10.57 17.33 -11.81
C LEU A 436 -9.40 16.36 -11.66
N LEU A 437 -9.46 15.18 -12.29
CA LEU A 437 -8.40 14.18 -12.25
C LEU A 437 -7.08 14.70 -12.83
N VAL A 438 -7.14 15.43 -13.95
CA VAL A 438 -5.96 16.06 -14.57
C VAL A 438 -5.37 17.12 -13.65
N GLU A 439 -6.19 18.00 -13.08
CA GLU A 439 -5.72 19.07 -12.19
C GLU A 439 -5.17 18.53 -10.87
N VAL A 440 -5.79 17.48 -10.31
CA VAL A 440 -5.26 16.74 -9.16
C VAL A 440 -3.90 16.14 -9.51
N THR A 441 -3.79 15.41 -10.62
CA THR A 441 -2.53 14.81 -11.08
C THR A 441 -1.43 15.85 -11.25
N ARG A 442 -1.74 17.01 -11.86
CA ARG A 442 -0.80 18.13 -12.02
C ARG A 442 -0.43 18.78 -10.70
N GLY A 443 -1.40 19.02 -9.82
CA GLY A 443 -1.20 19.61 -8.51
C GLY A 443 -0.29 18.76 -7.63
N TRP A 444 -0.49 17.44 -7.65
CA TRP A 444 0.35 16.47 -6.94
C TRP A 444 1.73 16.33 -7.56
N GLY A 445 1.83 16.21 -8.90
CA GLY A 445 3.12 16.18 -9.57
C GLY A 445 3.98 17.41 -9.21
N ARG A 446 3.36 18.58 -9.04
CA ARG A 446 4.01 19.79 -8.56
C ARG A 446 4.34 19.79 -7.06
N SER A 447 3.67 18.99 -6.24
CA SER A 447 3.93 18.87 -4.81
C SER A 447 5.14 17.96 -4.55
N PHE A 448 5.31 16.94 -5.40
CA PHE A 448 6.38 15.94 -5.34
C PHE A 448 7.54 16.24 -6.31
N LYS A 449 7.68 17.51 -6.74
CA LYS A 449 8.66 17.90 -7.77
C LYS A 449 10.09 17.47 -7.41
N ALA A 450 10.44 17.50 -6.11
CA ALA A 450 11.75 17.10 -5.60
C ALA A 450 12.13 15.64 -5.94
N TYR A 451 11.16 14.73 -6.03
CA TYR A 451 11.39 13.31 -6.35
C TYR A 451 11.14 12.96 -7.82
N THR A 452 10.76 13.94 -8.63
CA THR A 452 10.59 13.69 -10.07
C THR A 452 11.87 13.10 -10.67
N PRO A 453 13.09 13.60 -10.38
CA PRO A 453 14.27 13.04 -11.01
C PRO A 453 14.63 11.64 -10.46
N SER A 454 14.35 11.32 -9.19
CA SER A 454 14.53 9.95 -8.69
C SER A 454 13.54 8.97 -9.31
N TYR A 455 12.31 9.41 -9.56
CA TYR A 455 11.34 8.61 -10.28
C TYR A 455 11.75 8.40 -11.75
N GLU A 456 12.23 9.45 -12.42
CA GLU A 456 12.72 9.40 -13.80
C GLU A 456 13.93 8.47 -13.95
N GLU A 457 14.85 8.51 -13.00
CA GLU A 457 15.96 7.56 -12.89
C GLU A 457 15.47 6.11 -12.80
N ARG A 458 14.47 5.84 -11.95
CA ARG A 458 13.89 4.50 -11.81
C ARG A 458 13.20 4.02 -13.08
N VAL A 459 12.50 4.92 -13.77
CA VAL A 459 11.85 4.64 -15.06
C VAL A 459 12.88 4.40 -16.16
N ARG A 460 13.97 5.18 -16.19
CA ARG A 460 15.10 4.96 -17.10
C ARG A 460 15.75 3.60 -16.85
N GLY A 461 15.85 3.19 -15.59
CA GLY A 461 16.27 1.84 -15.19
C GLY A 461 17.74 1.54 -15.48
N GLN A 462 18.55 2.55 -15.78
CA GLN A 462 19.97 2.42 -16.15
C GLN A 462 20.81 3.47 -15.42
N PRO A 463 22.08 3.15 -15.07
CA PRO A 463 23.00 4.09 -14.45
C PRO A 463 23.40 5.23 -15.42
N PRO A 464 23.97 6.34 -14.93
CA PRO A 464 24.30 6.64 -13.53
C PRO A 464 23.07 7.06 -12.72
N PHE A 465 22.84 6.47 -11.54
CA PHE A 465 21.83 6.92 -10.59
C PHE A 465 22.45 7.94 -9.64
N THR A 466 21.77 9.07 -9.46
CA THR A 466 22.22 10.17 -8.58
C THR A 466 21.40 10.23 -7.31
N MET A 467 20.14 9.75 -7.33
CA MET A 467 19.26 9.74 -6.16
C MET A 467 18.81 8.34 -5.73
N ASN A 468 18.69 7.39 -6.67
CA ASN A 468 18.37 6.02 -6.29
C ASN A 468 19.61 5.23 -5.93
N ASP A 469 19.52 4.50 -4.82
CA ASP A 469 20.48 3.47 -4.43
C ASP A 469 19.79 2.10 -4.39
N ALA A 470 20.57 1.02 -4.52
CA ALA A 470 20.05 -0.32 -4.30
C ALA A 470 19.77 -0.51 -2.80
N LEU A 471 18.54 -0.91 -2.45
CA LEU A 471 18.20 -1.23 -1.05
C LEU A 471 19.03 -2.41 -0.51
N GLU A 472 19.40 -3.34 -1.39
CA GLU A 472 20.29 -4.47 -1.09
C GLU A 472 21.22 -4.70 -2.29
N ASP A 473 22.52 -4.86 -2.04
CA ASP A 473 23.47 -5.34 -3.05
C ASP A 473 23.42 -6.87 -3.08
N ARG A 474 22.67 -7.42 -4.04
CA ARG A 474 22.39 -8.86 -4.14
C ARG A 474 23.64 -9.72 -4.30
N GLU A 475 24.63 -9.24 -5.04
CA GLU A 475 25.88 -9.97 -5.28
C GLU A 475 26.76 -9.93 -4.03
N SER A 476 26.84 -8.78 -3.35
CA SER A 476 27.49 -8.67 -2.04
C SER A 476 26.87 -9.63 -1.01
N ILE A 477 25.54 -9.70 -0.92
CA ILE A 477 24.85 -10.62 0.01
C ILE A 477 25.10 -12.09 -0.35
N ALA A 478 25.14 -12.43 -1.64
CA ALA A 478 25.48 -13.77 -2.09
C ALA A 478 26.92 -14.15 -1.70
N LEU A 479 27.86 -13.23 -1.85
CA LEU A 479 29.25 -13.40 -1.42
C LEU A 479 29.36 -13.56 0.10
N ILE A 480 28.68 -12.72 0.89
CA ILE A 480 28.63 -12.84 2.37
C ILE A 480 28.13 -14.23 2.78
N ARG A 481 27.01 -14.68 2.22
CA ARG A 481 26.44 -16.01 2.53
C ARG A 481 27.37 -17.15 2.14
N ARG A 482 28.14 -17.00 1.07
CA ARG A 482 29.15 -17.97 0.64
C ARG A 482 30.30 -18.04 1.65
N VAL A 483 30.90 -16.89 1.98
CA VAL A 483 31.99 -16.80 2.95
C VAL A 483 31.60 -17.38 4.31
N LEU A 484 30.40 -17.07 4.81
CA LEU A 484 29.91 -17.60 6.09
C LEU A 484 29.72 -19.12 6.05
N ARG A 485 29.25 -19.66 4.93
CA ARG A 485 29.07 -21.11 4.73
C ARG A 485 30.42 -21.83 4.67
N ASP A 486 31.36 -21.31 3.89
CA ASP A 486 32.66 -21.93 3.66
C ASP A 486 33.56 -21.87 4.90
N SER A 487 33.46 -20.79 5.68
CA SER A 487 34.21 -20.62 6.93
C SER A 487 33.55 -21.27 8.16
N GLY A 488 32.26 -21.59 8.09
CA GLY A 488 31.48 -22.06 9.24
C GLY A 488 31.30 -21.01 10.35
N LYS A 489 31.53 -19.73 10.06
CA LYS A 489 31.49 -18.62 11.04
C LYS A 489 30.16 -17.87 11.01
N ARG A 490 29.90 -17.10 12.08
CA ARG A 490 28.69 -16.27 12.21
C ARG A 490 28.88 -14.90 11.56
N PHE A 491 27.77 -14.30 11.15
CA PHE A 491 27.77 -12.94 10.62
C PHE A 491 28.01 -11.91 11.74
N GLY A 492 29.13 -11.18 11.64
CA GLY A 492 29.55 -10.14 12.58
C GLY A 492 28.99 -8.75 12.26
N GLY A 493 28.61 -8.51 11.01
CA GLY A 493 28.01 -7.26 10.54
C GLY A 493 28.55 -6.82 9.19
N LEU A 494 27.80 -5.94 8.52
CA LEU A 494 28.18 -5.29 7.27
C LEU A 494 28.26 -3.77 7.48
N LEU A 495 29.40 -3.17 7.13
CA LEU A 495 29.57 -1.72 7.05
C LEU A 495 29.47 -1.25 5.58
N THR A 496 28.63 -0.26 5.35
CA THR A 496 28.45 0.41 4.06
C THR A 496 28.18 1.88 4.30
N SER A 497 28.54 2.73 3.34
CA SER A 497 28.25 4.16 3.35
C SER A 497 26.76 4.48 3.10
N SER A 498 25.93 3.47 2.79
CA SER A 498 24.48 3.61 2.58
C SER A 498 23.70 3.17 3.82
N TRP A 499 23.18 4.12 4.60
CA TRP A 499 22.39 3.83 5.81
C TRP A 499 21.22 2.86 5.58
N PRO A 500 20.41 3.00 4.51
CA PRO A 500 19.32 2.07 4.21
C PRO A 500 19.79 0.65 3.92
N ARG A 501 20.83 0.51 3.10
CA ARG A 501 21.41 -0.79 2.75
C ARG A 501 22.05 -1.45 3.95
N LEU A 502 22.74 -0.67 4.79
CA LEU A 502 23.31 -1.13 6.05
C LEU A 502 22.24 -1.73 6.95
N ASN A 503 21.17 -0.99 7.25
CA ASN A 503 20.12 -1.46 8.16
C ASN A 503 19.39 -2.68 7.60
N PHE A 504 19.00 -2.63 6.32
CA PHE A 504 18.26 -3.72 5.68
C PHE A 504 19.08 -5.01 5.63
N SER A 505 20.31 -4.93 5.14
CA SER A 505 21.18 -6.09 4.93
C SER A 505 21.60 -6.74 6.25
N ASN A 506 21.97 -5.93 7.25
CA ASN A 506 22.31 -6.46 8.58
C ASN A 506 21.11 -7.15 9.22
N ALA A 507 19.93 -6.52 9.22
CA ALA A 507 18.71 -7.13 9.75
C ALA A 507 18.34 -8.41 8.99
N ALA A 508 18.45 -8.43 7.66
CA ALA A 508 18.13 -9.57 6.82
C ALA A 508 19.08 -10.76 7.03
N LEU A 509 20.32 -10.50 7.43
CA LEU A 509 21.32 -11.50 7.81
C LEU A 509 21.27 -11.87 9.31
N GLY A 510 20.27 -11.38 10.04
CA GLY A 510 20.05 -11.72 11.45
C GLY A 510 20.91 -10.93 12.44
N TRP A 511 21.55 -9.85 12.00
CA TRP A 511 22.27 -8.94 12.88
C TRP A 511 21.32 -7.87 13.42
N GLN A 512 21.32 -7.71 14.74
CA GLN A 512 20.62 -6.64 15.46
C GLN A 512 21.51 -6.13 16.61
N PRO A 513 21.38 -4.84 16.98
CA PRO A 513 22.00 -4.29 18.18
C PRO A 513 21.50 -5.05 19.42
N ALA A 514 22.36 -5.21 20.44
CA ALA A 514 21.97 -5.90 21.68
C ALA A 514 20.84 -5.17 22.43
N ASP A 515 20.78 -3.85 22.29
CA ASP A 515 19.82 -2.94 22.91
C ASP A 515 18.69 -2.51 21.96
N TRP A 516 18.48 -3.20 20.83
CA TRP A 516 17.49 -2.88 19.80
C TRP A 516 16.12 -2.44 20.36
N ALA A 517 15.59 -3.21 21.31
CA ALA A 517 14.29 -2.92 21.94
C ALA A 517 14.32 -1.69 22.85
N GLY A 518 15.43 -1.40 23.52
CA GLY A 518 15.61 -0.22 24.36
C GLY A 518 15.89 1.05 23.56
N GLY A 519 16.53 0.92 22.40
CA GLY A 519 16.83 2.01 21.48
C GLY A 519 15.68 2.39 20.55
N ASN A 520 14.45 1.95 20.79
CA ASN A 520 13.29 2.19 19.89
C ASN A 520 13.57 1.84 18.41
N GLY A 521 14.44 0.88 18.14
CA GLY A 521 14.84 0.52 16.79
C GLY A 521 15.89 1.44 16.15
N HIS A 522 16.64 2.21 16.93
CA HIS A 522 17.80 2.96 16.42
C HIS A 522 18.96 2.01 16.04
N TRP A 523 19.49 2.19 14.82
CA TRP A 523 20.61 1.40 14.30
C TRP A 523 21.94 2.06 14.63
N SER A 524 22.51 1.69 15.79
CA SER A 524 23.82 2.19 16.24
C SER A 524 24.98 1.80 15.31
N VAL A 525 24.80 0.80 14.42
CA VAL A 525 25.84 0.35 13.49
C VAL A 525 26.31 1.44 12.55
N PHE A 526 25.38 2.20 11.96
CA PHE A 526 25.76 3.22 10.99
C PHE A 526 26.43 4.40 11.69
N GLU A 527 25.88 4.85 12.82
CA GLU A 527 26.43 5.98 13.57
C GLU A 527 27.78 5.66 14.23
N ASN A 528 27.95 4.42 14.72
CA ASN A 528 29.11 4.02 15.52
C ASN A 528 30.09 3.08 14.81
N GLY A 529 29.79 2.63 13.59
CA GLY A 529 30.55 1.55 12.94
C GLY A 529 30.51 0.23 13.74
N ALA A 530 29.45 0.02 14.53
CA ALA A 530 29.40 -1.07 15.51
C ALA A 530 29.17 -2.44 14.84
N VAL A 531 30.18 -3.30 14.91
CA VAL A 531 30.14 -4.70 14.42
C VAL A 531 30.54 -5.66 15.54
N LYS A 532 30.17 -6.94 15.40
CA LYS A 532 30.57 -8.01 16.33
C LYS A 532 31.86 -8.64 15.81
N GLU A 533 32.96 -8.30 16.47
CA GLU A 533 34.30 -8.86 16.22
C GLU A 533 34.61 -9.97 17.24
N GLY A 534 35.54 -10.86 16.90
CA GLY A 534 36.04 -11.91 17.78
C GLY A 534 35.89 -13.33 17.20
N PRO A 535 36.37 -14.35 17.93
CA PRO A 535 36.46 -15.72 17.42
C PRO A 535 35.11 -16.26 16.92
N GLY A 536 35.14 -16.88 15.73
CA GLY A 536 33.97 -17.49 15.11
C GLY A 536 33.03 -16.49 14.42
N THR A 537 33.51 -15.30 14.07
CA THR A 537 32.73 -14.27 13.38
C THR A 537 33.41 -13.75 12.13
N CYS A 538 32.63 -13.32 11.14
CA CYS A 538 33.11 -12.61 9.97
C CYS A 538 32.48 -11.22 9.88
N VAL A 539 33.31 -10.19 9.71
CA VAL A 539 32.88 -8.80 9.50
C VAL A 539 33.15 -8.43 8.03
N PHE A 540 32.21 -7.69 7.45
CA PHE A 540 32.21 -7.31 6.03
C PHE A 540 32.13 -5.79 5.91
N TRP A 541 32.76 -5.22 4.88
CA TRP A 541 32.62 -3.80 4.56
C TRP A 541 32.83 -3.51 3.07
N GLU A 542 32.06 -2.56 2.54
CA GLU A 542 32.23 -2.06 1.18
C GLU A 542 33.45 -1.12 1.12
N ALA A 543 34.29 -1.28 0.10
CA ALA A 543 35.61 -0.62 0.04
C ALA A 543 36.01 -0.16 -1.37
N SER A 544 35.04 0.03 -2.27
CA SER A 544 35.31 0.58 -3.61
C SER A 544 35.79 2.03 -3.51
N ALA A 545 36.44 2.57 -4.54
CA ALA A 545 36.91 3.96 -4.53
C ALA A 545 35.80 4.99 -4.21
N ALA A 546 34.60 4.79 -4.78
CA ALA A 546 33.42 5.62 -4.51
C ALA A 546 32.90 5.49 -3.06
N ASP A 547 33.10 4.32 -2.43
CA ASP A 547 32.71 4.09 -1.05
C ASP A 547 33.59 4.91 -0.11
N TRP A 548 34.90 4.91 -0.33
CA TRP A 548 35.86 5.73 0.44
C TRP A 548 35.61 7.23 0.32
N GLU A 549 35.25 7.72 -0.87
CA GLU A 549 34.82 9.12 -1.02
C GLU A 549 33.56 9.40 -0.19
N THR A 550 32.61 8.47 -0.18
CA THR A 550 31.36 8.65 0.56
C THR A 550 31.58 8.55 2.07
N TYR A 551 32.40 7.63 2.57
CA TYR A 551 32.79 7.57 3.97
C TYR A 551 33.45 8.88 4.43
N ARG A 552 34.39 9.41 3.65
CA ARG A 552 35.05 10.70 3.95
C ARG A 552 34.07 11.86 4.02
N ARG A 553 33.08 11.90 3.11
CA ARG A 553 32.01 12.91 3.16
C ARG A 553 31.14 12.77 4.41
N LEU A 554 30.82 11.54 4.78
CA LEU A 554 30.00 11.23 5.96
C LEU A 554 30.75 11.40 7.28
N ALA A 555 32.08 11.43 7.27
CA ALA A 555 32.91 11.50 8.47
C ALA A 555 32.64 12.73 9.34
N THR A 556 32.15 13.82 8.75
CA THR A 556 31.73 15.02 9.47
C THR A 556 30.58 14.71 10.44
N ASP A 557 29.60 13.92 9.99
CA ASP A 557 28.39 13.60 10.76
C ASP A 557 28.53 12.26 11.51
N PHE A 558 29.30 11.32 10.96
CA PHE A 558 29.46 9.95 11.43
C PHE A 558 30.94 9.51 11.47
N PRO A 559 31.80 10.18 12.26
CA PRO A 559 33.25 9.95 12.26
C PRO A 559 33.63 8.51 12.65
N ARG A 560 32.81 7.84 13.46
CA ARG A 560 33.06 6.48 13.93
C ARG A 560 32.88 5.42 12.86
N LEU A 561 32.01 5.67 11.87
CA LEU A 561 31.79 4.75 10.74
C LEU A 561 33.06 4.65 9.91
N GLU A 562 33.59 5.79 9.45
CA GLU A 562 34.82 5.84 8.67
C GLU A 562 35.99 5.25 9.47
N ALA A 563 36.18 5.68 10.73
CA ALA A 563 37.27 5.18 11.57
C ALA A 563 37.23 3.65 11.74
N SER A 564 36.03 3.06 11.85
CA SER A 564 35.87 1.60 11.95
C SER A 564 36.20 0.89 10.65
N VAL A 565 35.76 1.43 9.50
CA VAL A 565 36.10 0.87 8.19
C VAL A 565 37.61 0.98 7.92
N GLN A 566 38.24 2.11 8.24
CA GLN A 566 39.70 2.29 8.13
C GLN A 566 40.46 1.31 9.02
N ARG A 567 40.03 1.14 10.29
CA ARG A 567 40.59 0.15 11.21
C ARG A 567 40.53 -1.25 10.61
N LEU A 568 39.34 -1.71 10.20
CA LEU A 568 39.15 -3.03 9.60
C LEU A 568 39.98 -3.22 8.32
N HIS A 569 40.05 -2.17 7.49
CA HIS A 569 40.86 -2.19 6.28
C HIS A 569 42.37 -2.18 6.56
N ALA A 570 42.84 -1.70 7.71
CA ALA A 570 44.26 -1.76 8.08
C ALA A 570 44.69 -3.14 8.63
N LEU A 571 43.73 -3.97 9.08
CA LEU A 571 44.03 -5.25 9.72
C LEU A 571 44.64 -6.25 8.71
N PRO A 572 45.63 -7.06 9.15
CA PRO A 572 46.19 -8.13 8.34
C PRO A 572 45.15 -9.25 8.13
N GLY A 573 45.31 -10.03 7.06
CA GLY A 573 44.44 -11.17 6.78
C GLY A 573 43.04 -10.82 6.25
N ARG A 574 42.77 -9.54 5.94
CA ARG A 574 41.56 -9.16 5.19
C ARG A 574 41.60 -9.71 3.78
N VAL A 575 40.44 -10.05 3.24
CA VAL A 575 40.26 -10.44 1.84
C VAL A 575 39.32 -9.43 1.20
N CYS A 576 39.67 -8.91 0.03
CA CYS A 576 38.82 -8.02 -0.76
C CYS A 576 38.55 -8.65 -2.11
N GLN A 577 37.27 -8.70 -2.50
CA GLN A 577 36.84 -9.26 -3.78
C GLN A 577 35.99 -8.23 -4.51
N GLU A 578 36.24 -8.09 -5.81
CA GLU A 578 35.35 -7.34 -6.69
C GLU A 578 34.17 -8.21 -7.10
N HIS A 579 32.99 -7.60 -7.21
CA HIS A 579 31.77 -8.26 -7.65
C HIS A 579 30.96 -7.37 -8.59
N PRO A 580 30.12 -7.96 -9.46
CA PRO A 580 29.24 -7.20 -10.33
C PRO A 580 28.23 -6.38 -9.53
N ALA A 581 28.11 -5.10 -9.86
CA ALA A 581 27.13 -4.18 -9.31
C ALA A 581 26.57 -3.32 -10.46
N PRO A 582 25.63 -3.84 -11.26
CA PRO A 582 25.18 -3.19 -12.51
C PRO A 582 24.47 -1.85 -12.29
N TRP A 583 24.18 -1.51 -11.05
CA TRP A 583 23.54 -0.26 -10.64
C TRP A 583 24.55 0.86 -10.31
N VAL A 584 25.86 0.61 -10.23
CA VAL A 584 26.87 1.67 -10.07
C VAL A 584 27.55 2.06 -11.39
N PRO A 585 28.09 3.29 -11.51
CA PRO A 585 29.04 3.62 -12.56
C PRO A 585 30.24 2.65 -12.53
N GLY A 586 30.59 2.07 -13.68
CA GLY A 586 31.67 1.06 -13.78
C GLY A 586 31.21 -0.40 -13.56
N GLY A 587 29.96 -0.62 -13.10
CA GLY A 587 29.35 -1.94 -13.04
C GLY A 587 29.95 -2.92 -12.03
N THR A 588 30.84 -2.45 -11.15
CA THR A 588 31.58 -3.26 -10.17
C THR A 588 31.70 -2.54 -8.84
N ARG A 589 31.71 -3.31 -7.75
CA ARG A 589 32.00 -2.84 -6.38
C ARG A 589 32.99 -3.80 -5.73
N THR A 590 33.64 -3.35 -4.65
CA THR A 590 34.56 -4.16 -3.85
C THR A 590 33.95 -4.43 -2.48
N LEU A 591 33.82 -5.70 -2.13
CA LEU A 591 33.50 -6.14 -0.77
C LEU A 591 34.75 -6.71 -0.11
N CYS A 592 35.11 -6.16 1.05
CA CYS A 592 36.15 -6.70 1.91
C CYS A 592 35.54 -7.43 3.10
N TYR A 593 36.27 -8.41 3.63
CA TYR A 593 35.90 -9.12 4.84
C TYR A 593 37.10 -9.63 5.61
N ARG A 594 36.87 -9.89 6.89
CA ARG A 594 37.80 -10.58 7.79
C ARG A 594 37.02 -11.56 8.64
N CYS A 595 37.58 -12.74 8.84
CA CYS A 595 36.97 -13.85 9.56
C CYS A 595 37.91 -14.31 10.67
N ASP A 596 37.57 -14.03 11.93
CA ASP A 596 38.39 -14.34 13.11
C ASP A 596 38.08 -15.70 13.72
#